data_AF-A0A960XCM9-F1
#
_entry.id   AF-A0A960XCM9-F1
#
_cell.length_a   1.000
_cell.length_b   1.000
_cell.length_c   1.000
_cell.angle_alpha   90.00
_cell.angle_beta   90.00
_cell.angle_gamma   90.00
#
_symmetry.space_group_name_H-M   'P 1'
#
loop_
_entity.id
_entity.type
_entity.pdbx_description
1 polymer ?
#
loop_
_entity_poly.entity_id
_entity_poly.type
_entity_poly.pdbx_seq_one_letter_code
_entity_poly.pdbx_strand_id
1 'polypeptide(L)'
;IGIWTQETDVKTYIPSPSIARLLEKSNIKKQPELMRCSDPELGCALHHGKDMSLAFTVTGWGSGVGSIMRQDVGVIAMGPQAAPFEDASRFGIHFTAAVVGDVSEHKPLPGMHVDERGNLFTFNGWTRSVFDNNHLWCHLSVQLDKVLDFKMQFLDLKGLEVSIAMAVKADAIRVGDKLELITGSLKQYRGEVAPVALEGKNSQLVLIPKGGSQMRIVPLAGDESCWQADFLILYLLDGDRPEISWTIN
;
A
#
# COMPACT_ATOMS: atom_id res chain seq x y z
N ILE A 1 2.12 -8.10 10.53
CA ILE A 1 1.53 -7.83 9.20
C ILE A 1 0.24 -7.06 9.43
N GLY A 2 0.11 -5.86 8.90
CA GLY A 2 -1.06 -5.01 9.10
C GLY A 2 -1.21 -4.04 7.94
N ILE A 3 -2.45 -3.62 7.66
CA ILE A 3 -2.74 -2.47 6.81
C ILE A 3 -3.23 -1.41 7.75
N TRP A 4 -2.65 -0.22 7.72
CA TRP A 4 -2.78 0.72 8.84
C TRP A 4 -3.84 1.78 8.56
N THR A 5 -4.48 2.23 9.63
CA THR A 5 -5.54 3.25 9.60
C THR A 5 -5.10 4.46 10.42
N GLN A 6 -5.68 5.61 10.11
CA GLN A 6 -5.61 6.77 10.99
C GLN A 6 -6.87 6.78 11.87
N GLU A 7 -6.75 6.40 13.14
CA GLU A 7 -7.71 6.87 14.15
C GLU A 7 -7.15 8.10 14.84
N THR A 8 -8.05 9.03 15.14
CA THR A 8 -7.84 10.39 15.64
C THR A 8 -7.12 10.41 16.99
N ASP A 9 -5.80 10.34 16.93
CA ASP A 9 -4.83 11.01 17.78
C ASP A 9 -3.48 10.42 17.37
N VAL A 10 -2.48 11.27 17.14
CA VAL A 10 -1.15 10.97 16.55
C VAL A 10 -0.36 9.87 17.31
N LYS A 11 -0.94 9.26 18.36
CA LYS A 11 -0.29 8.39 19.33
C LYS A 11 -0.78 6.95 19.38
N THR A 12 -1.85 6.56 18.67
CA THR A 12 -2.36 5.19 18.76
C THR A 12 -2.65 4.54 17.41
N TYR A 13 -1.88 3.49 17.14
CA TYR A 13 -1.80 2.73 15.90
C TYR A 13 -2.75 1.53 15.94
N ILE A 14 -3.61 1.35 14.94
CA ILE A 14 -4.52 0.19 14.88
C ILE A 14 -4.52 -0.40 13.45
N PRO A 15 -4.29 -1.73 13.30
CA PRO A 15 -4.54 -2.42 12.04
C PRO A 15 -5.97 -2.16 11.55
N SER A 16 -6.18 -2.11 10.23
CA SER A 16 -7.50 -2.03 9.62
C SER A 16 -8.42 -3.02 10.30
N PRO A 17 -9.63 -2.61 10.73
CA PRO A 17 -10.58 -3.50 11.40
C PRO A 17 -10.81 -4.80 10.62
N SER A 18 -10.78 -4.73 9.29
CA SER A 18 -10.87 -5.88 8.39
C SER A 18 -9.70 -6.86 8.55
N ILE A 19 -8.47 -6.35 8.66
CA ILE A 19 -7.27 -7.16 8.87
C ILE A 19 -7.19 -7.68 10.31
N ALA A 20 -7.53 -6.87 11.30
CA ALA A 20 -7.58 -7.29 12.70
C ALA A 20 -8.55 -8.47 12.89
N ARG A 21 -9.76 -8.37 12.34
CA ARG A 21 -10.76 -9.44 12.35
C ARG A 21 -10.28 -10.69 11.61
N LEU A 22 -9.60 -10.54 10.47
CA LEU A 22 -9.02 -11.67 9.74
C LEU A 22 -7.95 -12.38 10.59
N LEU A 23 -7.08 -11.63 11.26
CA LEU A 23 -6.07 -12.19 12.16
C LEU A 23 -6.72 -12.96 13.32
N GLU A 24 -7.78 -12.42 13.94
CA GLU A 24 -8.56 -13.10 14.98
C GLU A 24 -9.21 -14.41 14.48
N LYS A 25 -9.81 -14.39 13.28
CA LYS A 25 -10.42 -15.57 12.64
C LYS A 25 -9.39 -16.65 12.28
N SER A 26 -8.17 -16.26 11.90
CA SER A 26 -7.19 -17.15 11.27
C SER A 26 -6.46 -18.13 12.20
N ASN A 27 -6.77 -18.16 13.51
CA ASN A 27 -6.28 -19.17 14.46
C ASN A 27 -4.75 -19.41 14.36
N ILE A 28 -3.99 -18.31 14.29
CA ILE A 28 -2.56 -18.16 13.89
C ILE A 28 -1.58 -19.04 14.67
N LYS A 29 -2.00 -19.71 15.75
CA LYS A 29 -1.14 -20.45 16.67
C LYS A 29 -0.51 -21.73 16.11
N LYS A 30 -0.76 -22.16 14.87
CA LYS A 30 -0.36 -23.50 14.40
C LYS A 30 0.77 -23.59 13.37
N GLN A 31 1.01 -22.60 12.51
CA GLN A 31 2.12 -22.64 11.53
C GLN A 31 2.56 -21.22 11.14
N PRO A 32 3.57 -20.63 11.81
CA PRO A 32 3.95 -19.24 11.60
C PRO A 32 4.74 -19.01 10.29
N GLU A 33 5.34 -20.04 9.67
CA GLU A 33 6.30 -19.84 8.57
C GLU A 33 5.65 -19.65 7.19
N LEU A 34 4.39 -20.04 7.02
CA LEU A 34 3.61 -19.91 5.80
C LEU A 34 2.15 -19.69 6.18
N MET A 35 1.70 -18.43 6.19
CA MET A 35 0.32 -18.07 6.51
C MET A 35 -0.34 -17.44 5.29
N ARG A 36 -1.53 -17.94 4.93
CA ARG A 36 -2.36 -17.32 3.89
C ARG A 36 -3.78 -17.30 4.37
N CYS A 37 -4.38 -16.13 4.39
CA CYS A 37 -5.79 -15.99 4.72
C CYS A 37 -6.41 -14.86 3.92
N SER A 38 -7.63 -15.08 3.46
CA SER A 38 -8.47 -14.04 2.89
C SER A 38 -9.81 -14.06 3.57
N ASP A 39 -10.42 -12.88 3.63
CA ASP A 39 -11.83 -12.75 3.93
C ASP A 39 -12.46 -11.94 2.79
N PRO A 40 -13.11 -12.62 1.83
CA PRO A 40 -13.78 -11.96 0.72
C PRO A 40 -14.90 -11.02 1.17
N GLU A 41 -15.55 -11.32 2.29
CA GLU A 41 -16.60 -10.45 2.86
C GLU A 41 -15.98 -9.15 3.39
N LEU A 42 -14.82 -9.25 4.04
CA LEU A 42 -14.08 -8.09 4.53
C LEU A 42 -13.23 -7.41 3.46
N GLY A 43 -13.15 -7.95 2.24
CA GLY A 43 -12.38 -7.30 1.19
C GLY A 43 -10.87 -7.41 1.38
N CYS A 44 -10.35 -8.39 2.12
CA CYS A 44 -8.94 -8.38 2.53
C CYS A 44 -8.22 -9.73 2.34
N ALA A 45 -6.90 -9.65 2.18
CA ALA A 45 -6.01 -10.80 2.00
C ALA A 45 -4.68 -10.58 2.70
N LEU A 46 -4.12 -11.67 3.21
CA LEU A 46 -2.83 -11.75 3.90
C LEU A 46 -2.02 -12.91 3.32
N HIS A 47 -0.74 -12.64 3.08
CA HIS A 47 0.25 -13.65 2.76
C HIS A 47 1.47 -13.44 3.65
N HIS A 48 1.97 -14.50 4.25
CA HIS A 48 3.24 -14.54 4.95
C HIS A 48 4.00 -15.73 4.41
N GLY A 49 5.07 -15.47 3.67
CA GLY A 49 6.04 -16.46 3.24
C GLY A 49 7.36 -16.26 3.98
N LYS A 50 8.35 -17.10 3.65
CA LYS A 50 9.68 -17.07 4.26
C LYS A 50 10.41 -15.73 4.03
N ASP A 51 10.24 -15.15 2.85
CA ASP A 51 10.99 -13.96 2.44
C ASP A 51 10.17 -12.67 2.51
N MET A 52 8.83 -12.77 2.46
CA MET A 52 7.97 -11.60 2.30
C MET A 52 6.61 -11.80 2.98
N SER A 53 6.13 -10.70 3.54
CA SER A 53 4.80 -10.55 4.14
C SER A 53 4.00 -9.51 3.39
N LEU A 54 2.78 -9.83 3.05
CA LEU A 54 1.85 -8.99 2.31
C LEU A 54 0.52 -8.88 3.05
N ALA A 55 -0.07 -7.70 2.99
CA ALA A 55 -1.47 -7.49 3.33
C ALA A 55 -2.10 -6.56 2.33
N PHE A 56 -3.28 -6.91 1.84
CA PHE A 56 -4.07 -6.03 0.97
C PHE A 56 -5.53 -5.98 1.41
N THR A 57 -6.16 -4.83 1.19
CA THR A 57 -7.57 -4.61 1.47
C THR A 57 -8.17 -3.65 0.45
N VAL A 58 -9.40 -3.92 0.06
CA VAL A 58 -10.24 -2.97 -0.69
C VAL A 58 -11.27 -2.28 0.21
N THR A 59 -11.33 -2.64 1.50
CA THR A 59 -12.17 -1.97 2.50
C THR A 59 -11.34 -1.26 3.56
N GLY A 60 -11.86 -0.14 4.06
CA GLY A 60 -11.21 0.70 5.05
C GLY A 60 -11.89 2.04 5.21
N TRP A 61 -11.46 2.77 6.23
CA TRP A 61 -11.80 4.17 6.48
C TRP A 61 -10.50 4.88 6.83
N GLY A 62 -10.05 5.80 5.99
CA GLY A 62 -8.72 6.42 6.12
C GLY A 62 -7.58 5.38 6.19
N SER A 63 -7.74 4.26 5.47
CA SER A 63 -6.84 3.11 5.56
C SER A 63 -5.98 2.98 4.31
N GLY A 64 -4.74 2.49 4.46
CA GLY A 64 -3.98 2.04 3.30
C GLY A 64 -4.71 0.92 2.53
N VAL A 65 -4.31 0.67 1.30
CA VAL A 65 -4.75 -0.48 0.50
C VAL A 65 -3.87 -1.70 0.69
N GLY A 66 -2.64 -1.52 1.19
CA GLY A 66 -1.76 -2.64 1.45
C GLY A 66 -0.46 -2.33 2.17
N SER A 67 0.24 -3.39 2.50
CA SER A 67 1.58 -3.39 3.08
C SER A 67 2.41 -4.56 2.54
N ILE A 68 3.72 -4.33 2.45
CA ILE A 68 4.71 -5.27 1.91
C ILE A 68 5.93 -5.18 2.81
N MET A 69 6.32 -6.27 3.47
CA MET A 69 7.48 -6.31 4.34
C MET A 69 8.37 -7.47 3.98
N ARG A 70 9.68 -7.23 3.88
CA ARG A 70 10.73 -8.24 3.79
C ARG A 70 11.67 -8.00 4.97
N GLN A 71 11.64 -8.88 5.95
CA GLN A 71 12.44 -8.75 7.18
C GLN A 71 12.33 -7.35 7.82
N ASP A 72 13.39 -6.54 7.73
CA ASP A 72 13.55 -5.23 8.35
C ASP A 72 13.26 -4.04 7.41
N VAL A 73 12.87 -4.30 6.15
CA VAL A 73 12.56 -3.28 5.15
C VAL A 73 11.18 -3.49 4.53
N GLY A 74 10.49 -2.42 4.15
CA GLY A 74 9.26 -2.54 3.38
C GLY A 74 8.36 -1.33 3.34
N VAL A 75 7.23 -1.49 2.66
CA VAL A 75 6.13 -0.53 2.61
C VAL A 75 5.14 -0.87 3.72
N ILE A 76 5.12 -0.05 4.78
CA ILE A 76 4.26 -0.22 5.94
C ILE A 76 2.80 0.02 5.55
N ALA A 77 2.54 1.08 4.81
CA ALA A 77 1.23 1.41 4.27
C ALA A 77 1.39 2.03 2.89
N MET A 78 0.52 1.64 1.95
CA MET A 78 0.39 2.33 0.67
C MET A 78 -1.05 2.67 0.40
N GLY A 79 -1.29 3.77 -0.31
CA GLY A 79 -2.63 4.19 -0.64
C GLY A 79 -2.69 5.52 -1.39
N PRO A 80 -3.88 5.88 -1.87
CA PRO A 80 -4.09 7.17 -2.51
C PRO A 80 -3.99 8.31 -1.49
N GLN A 81 -3.49 9.45 -1.95
CA GLN A 81 -3.33 10.67 -1.17
C GLN A 81 -3.66 11.87 -2.06
N ALA A 82 -4.63 12.68 -1.66
CA ALA A 82 -4.91 13.95 -2.33
C ALA A 82 -4.04 15.09 -1.78
N ALA A 83 -3.79 16.11 -2.61
CA ALA A 83 -3.16 17.34 -2.17
C ALA A 83 -4.06 18.10 -1.15
N PRO A 84 -3.49 18.87 -0.20
CA PRO A 84 -2.06 18.94 0.13
C PRO A 84 -1.56 17.61 0.72
N PHE A 85 -0.38 17.17 0.30
CA PHE A 85 0.15 15.84 0.66
C PHE A 85 0.61 15.74 2.12
N GLU A 86 0.73 16.88 2.79
CA GLU A 86 1.03 17.02 4.21
C GLU A 86 -0.18 16.69 5.09
N ASP A 87 -1.39 16.71 4.53
CA ASP A 87 -2.64 16.41 5.24
C ASP A 87 -2.92 14.90 5.24
N ALA A 88 -2.48 14.23 6.31
CA ALA A 88 -2.68 12.80 6.51
C ALA A 88 -4.18 12.39 6.51
N SER A 89 -5.11 13.30 6.79
CA SER A 89 -6.55 12.99 6.76
C SER A 89 -7.08 12.70 5.34
N ARG A 90 -6.30 13.09 4.32
CA ARG A 90 -6.56 12.81 2.90
C ARG A 90 -5.88 11.52 2.42
N PHE A 91 -5.38 10.70 3.33
CA PHE A 91 -4.80 9.40 3.00
C PHE A 91 -5.86 8.30 2.96
N GLY A 92 -5.70 7.39 2.00
CA GLY A 92 -6.28 6.07 2.05
C GLY A 92 -7.69 5.95 1.48
N ILE A 93 -8.20 4.73 1.61
CA ILE A 93 -9.49 4.33 1.07
C ILE A 93 -10.62 4.46 2.09
N HIS A 94 -11.82 4.66 1.56
CA HIS A 94 -13.07 4.90 2.27
C HIS A 94 -14.18 4.05 1.65
N PHE A 95 -14.09 2.75 1.89
CA PHE A 95 -15.00 1.75 1.35
C PHE A 95 -15.33 0.71 2.42
N THR A 96 -16.61 0.42 2.64
CA THR A 96 -17.04 -0.54 3.67
C THR A 96 -17.66 -1.78 3.02
N ALA A 97 -17.45 -2.94 3.63
CA ALA A 97 -17.99 -4.21 3.18
C ALA A 97 -19.53 -4.21 3.02
N ALA A 98 -20.25 -3.39 3.80
CA ALA A 98 -21.71 -3.25 3.70
C ALA A 98 -22.16 -2.65 2.35
N VAL A 99 -21.29 -1.90 1.66
CA VAL A 99 -21.58 -1.30 0.34
C VAL A 99 -21.38 -2.31 -0.80
N VAL A 100 -20.73 -3.45 -0.53
CA VAL A 100 -20.48 -4.53 -1.52
C VAL A 100 -21.80 -5.12 -2.06
N GLY A 101 -22.90 -5.02 -1.30
CA GLY A 101 -24.22 -5.51 -1.71
C GLY A 101 -25.00 -4.60 -2.67
N ASP A 102 -24.60 -3.34 -2.85
CA ASP A 102 -25.42 -2.30 -3.51
C ASP A 102 -24.84 -1.82 -4.85
N VAL A 103 -23.69 -2.34 -5.28
CA VAL A 103 -23.07 -1.98 -6.57
C VAL A 103 -23.28 -3.13 -7.57
N SER A 104 -24.41 -3.07 -8.28
CA SER A 104 -24.78 -4.05 -9.31
C SER A 104 -23.84 -4.06 -10.53
N GLU A 105 -23.07 -3.00 -10.77
CA GLU A 105 -22.23 -2.83 -11.97
C GLU A 105 -20.73 -3.10 -11.74
N HIS A 106 -20.25 -3.04 -10.50
CA HIS A 106 -18.84 -3.23 -10.14
C HIS A 106 -18.74 -4.08 -8.87
N LYS A 107 -19.01 -5.38 -8.98
CA LYS A 107 -18.89 -6.30 -7.84
C LYS A 107 -17.46 -6.24 -7.28
N PRO A 108 -17.25 -5.69 -6.08
CA PRO A 108 -15.96 -5.69 -5.41
C PRO A 108 -15.84 -7.03 -4.69
N LEU A 109 -15.77 -8.12 -5.45
CA LEU A 109 -15.35 -9.38 -4.87
C LEU A 109 -13.83 -9.42 -5.01
N PRO A 110 -13.06 -9.23 -3.92
CA PRO A 110 -11.64 -9.52 -3.96
C PRO A 110 -11.45 -10.96 -4.45
N GLY A 111 -10.96 -11.12 -5.68
CA GLY A 111 -10.59 -12.42 -6.20
C GLY A 111 -9.25 -12.81 -5.61
N MET A 112 -9.24 -13.53 -4.48
CA MET A 112 -8.02 -14.19 -4.03
C MET A 112 -7.94 -15.58 -4.65
N HIS A 113 -6.96 -15.78 -5.51
CA HIS A 113 -6.56 -17.10 -5.98
C HIS A 113 -5.16 -17.38 -5.45
N VAL A 114 -5.07 -18.48 -4.71
CA VAL A 114 -3.79 -19.11 -4.39
C VAL A 114 -3.81 -20.45 -5.08
N ASP A 115 -2.81 -20.73 -5.94
CA ASP A 115 -2.76 -22.04 -6.59
C ASP A 115 -2.51 -23.15 -5.55
N GLU A 116 -2.88 -24.39 -5.87
CA GLU A 116 -2.79 -25.53 -4.93
C GLU A 116 -1.36 -25.80 -4.43
N ARG A 117 -0.35 -25.30 -5.16
CA ARG A 117 1.07 -25.41 -4.83
C ARG A 117 1.59 -24.23 -4.01
N GLY A 118 0.81 -23.16 -3.89
CA GLY A 118 1.14 -21.98 -3.12
C GLY A 118 2.14 -21.03 -3.75
N ASN A 119 2.35 -21.10 -5.05
CA ASN A 119 3.33 -20.28 -5.76
C ASN A 119 2.72 -18.95 -6.23
N LEU A 120 1.43 -18.94 -6.55
CA LEU A 120 0.74 -17.76 -7.04
C LEU A 120 -0.14 -17.18 -5.92
N PHE A 121 -0.01 -15.88 -5.64
CA PHE A 121 -0.98 -15.12 -4.84
C PHE A 121 -1.54 -13.99 -5.71
N THR A 122 -2.85 -13.95 -5.89
CA THR A 122 -3.52 -12.83 -6.58
C THR A 122 -4.48 -12.12 -5.65
N PHE A 123 -4.61 -10.81 -5.76
CA PHE A 123 -5.64 -10.02 -5.09
C PHE A 123 -6.12 -8.91 -6.03
N ASN A 124 -7.41 -8.92 -6.37
CA ASN A 124 -7.97 -7.95 -7.31
C ASN A 124 -9.33 -7.46 -6.83
N GLY A 125 -9.57 -6.15 -6.83
CA GLY A 125 -10.88 -5.62 -6.45
C GLY A 125 -10.99 -4.11 -6.57
N TRP A 126 -12.23 -3.62 -6.49
CA TRP A 126 -12.55 -2.20 -6.51
C TRP A 126 -12.64 -1.63 -5.10
N THR A 127 -12.10 -0.43 -4.93
CA THR A 127 -12.22 0.39 -3.73
C THR A 127 -12.49 1.84 -4.13
N ARG A 128 -12.68 2.73 -3.16
CA ARG A 128 -12.85 4.16 -3.42
C ARG A 128 -12.14 5.00 -2.38
N SER A 129 -11.72 6.17 -2.79
CA SER A 129 -11.23 7.23 -1.89
C SER A 129 -12.20 8.40 -1.91
N VAL A 130 -12.21 9.18 -0.83
CA VAL A 130 -13.07 10.37 -0.70
C VAL A 130 -12.18 11.58 -0.53
N PHE A 131 -12.20 12.49 -1.51
CA PHE A 131 -11.43 13.73 -1.50
C PHE A 131 -12.36 14.90 -1.79
N ASP A 132 -12.47 15.85 -0.86
CA ASP A 132 -13.28 17.07 -1.04
C ASP A 132 -14.71 16.76 -1.56
N ASN A 133 -15.38 15.77 -0.95
CA ASN A 133 -16.70 15.23 -1.33
C ASN A 133 -16.77 14.50 -2.69
N ASN A 134 -15.65 14.27 -3.36
CA ASN A 134 -15.57 13.45 -4.57
C ASN A 134 -15.18 12.02 -4.24
N HIS A 135 -15.94 11.07 -4.80
CA HIS A 135 -15.58 9.66 -4.78
C HIS A 135 -14.72 9.33 -5.99
N LEU A 136 -13.50 8.86 -5.73
CA LEU A 136 -12.61 8.33 -6.75
C LEU A 136 -12.56 6.81 -6.66
N TRP A 137 -13.11 6.15 -7.67
CA TRP A 137 -13.03 4.69 -7.80
C TRP A 137 -11.65 4.27 -8.26
N CYS A 138 -11.10 3.26 -7.58
CA CYS A 138 -9.81 2.69 -7.87
C CYS A 138 -9.92 1.17 -7.97
N HIS A 139 -9.41 0.60 -9.04
CA HIS A 139 -9.16 -0.83 -9.15
C HIS A 139 -7.76 -1.13 -8.63
N LEU A 140 -7.68 -2.15 -7.79
CA LEU A 140 -6.47 -2.67 -7.21
C LEU A 140 -6.19 -4.04 -7.80
N SER A 141 -4.95 -4.28 -8.22
CA SER A 141 -4.51 -5.57 -8.74
C SER A 141 -3.14 -5.92 -8.19
N VAL A 142 -3.03 -7.12 -7.64
CA VAL A 142 -1.82 -7.65 -7.03
C VAL A 142 -1.60 -9.06 -7.51
N GLN A 143 -0.37 -9.36 -7.91
CA GLN A 143 0.04 -10.70 -8.28
C GLN A 143 1.46 -10.95 -7.76
N LEU A 144 1.63 -11.98 -6.94
CA LEU A 144 2.92 -12.49 -6.51
C LEU A 144 3.12 -13.88 -7.12
N ASP A 145 4.14 -14.00 -7.96
CA ASP A 145 4.71 -15.27 -8.42
C ASP A 145 6.20 -15.27 -8.04
N LYS A 146 7.11 -14.94 -8.97
CA LYS A 146 8.54 -14.73 -8.67
C LYS A 146 8.84 -13.32 -8.17
N VAL A 147 8.06 -12.37 -8.64
CA VAL A 147 8.12 -10.95 -8.31
C VAL A 147 6.71 -10.52 -7.92
N LEU A 148 6.61 -9.45 -7.15
CA LEU A 148 5.32 -8.87 -6.79
C LEU A 148 4.98 -7.75 -7.78
N ASP A 149 3.94 -7.96 -8.58
CA ASP A 149 3.34 -6.90 -9.38
C ASP A 149 2.14 -6.31 -8.64
N PHE A 150 2.15 -4.99 -8.49
CA PHE A 150 1.12 -4.21 -7.82
C PHE A 150 0.66 -3.10 -8.76
N LYS A 151 -0.65 -2.96 -8.99
CA LYS A 151 -1.24 -1.93 -9.85
C LYS A 151 -2.42 -1.25 -9.15
N MET A 152 -2.44 0.08 -9.26
CA MET A 152 -3.58 0.92 -8.90
C MET A 152 -4.03 1.70 -10.14
N GLN A 153 -5.31 1.65 -10.43
CA GLN A 153 -5.91 2.35 -11.57
C GLN A 153 -7.19 3.06 -11.14
N PHE A 154 -7.22 4.38 -11.29
CA PHE A 154 -8.42 5.17 -11.08
C PHE A 154 -9.25 5.20 -12.36
N LEU A 155 -10.57 5.25 -12.19
CA LEU A 155 -11.49 5.39 -13.33
C LEU A 155 -11.31 6.76 -14.02
N ASP A 156 -11.15 7.80 -13.22
CA ASP A 156 -10.89 9.18 -13.60
C ASP A 156 -10.36 9.91 -12.35
N LEU A 157 -9.52 10.93 -12.53
CA LEU A 157 -9.05 11.80 -11.45
C LEU A 157 -9.91 13.05 -11.30
N LYS A 158 -10.81 13.37 -12.25
CA LYS A 158 -11.73 14.53 -12.20
C LYS A 158 -11.02 15.86 -11.94
N GLY A 159 -9.80 16.01 -12.46
CA GLY A 159 -8.96 17.20 -12.23
C GLY A 159 -8.35 17.31 -10.83
N LEU A 160 -8.43 16.26 -10.00
CA LEU A 160 -7.80 16.22 -8.69
C LEU A 160 -6.31 15.87 -8.79
N GLU A 161 -5.50 16.56 -8.00
CA GLU A 161 -4.09 16.20 -7.79
C GLU A 161 -4.01 15.03 -6.80
N VAL A 162 -3.80 13.83 -7.35
CA VAL A 162 -3.71 12.60 -6.58
C VAL A 162 -2.31 12.02 -6.71
N SER A 163 -1.79 11.53 -5.59
CA SER A 163 -0.58 10.72 -5.54
C SER A 163 -0.88 9.36 -4.93
N ILE A 164 -0.02 8.38 -5.20
CA ILE A 164 0.06 7.17 -4.39
C ILE A 164 1.17 7.36 -3.38
N ALA A 165 0.79 7.42 -2.10
CA ALA A 165 1.70 7.52 -0.98
C ALA A 165 2.11 6.13 -0.49
N MET A 166 3.40 5.98 -0.19
CA MET A 166 3.98 4.79 0.44
C MET A 166 4.75 5.25 1.67
N ALA A 167 4.28 4.84 2.85
CA ALA A 167 5.00 4.96 4.11
C ALA A 167 5.96 3.77 4.22
N VAL A 168 7.26 4.04 4.30
CA VAL A 168 8.33 3.06 4.09
C VAL A 168 9.21 2.92 5.33
N LYS A 169 9.50 1.67 5.71
CA LYS A 169 10.54 1.30 6.67
C LYS A 169 11.82 0.96 5.91
N ALA A 170 12.92 1.67 6.18
CA ALA A 170 14.24 1.42 5.61
C ALA A 170 15.30 2.24 6.37
N ASP A 171 16.55 1.78 6.38
CA ASP A 171 17.67 2.58 6.88
C ASP A 171 18.09 3.64 5.84
N ALA A 172 18.06 3.27 4.57
CA ALA A 172 18.36 4.16 3.45
C ALA A 172 17.48 3.88 2.22
N ILE A 173 17.35 4.89 1.37
CA ILE A 173 16.71 4.81 0.06
C ILE A 173 17.70 5.24 -1.02
N ARG A 174 17.90 4.39 -2.02
CA ARG A 174 18.65 4.73 -3.24
C ARG A 174 17.70 4.94 -4.42
N VAL A 175 17.84 6.08 -5.10
CA VAL A 175 17.06 6.46 -6.29
C VAL A 175 17.95 6.35 -7.54
N GLY A 176 17.70 5.34 -8.36
CA GLY A 176 18.60 4.95 -9.45
C GLY A 176 20.04 4.76 -8.95
N ASP A 177 21.03 5.19 -9.75
CA ASP A 177 22.46 5.11 -9.39
C ASP A 177 23.03 6.42 -8.82
N LYS A 178 22.19 7.43 -8.61
CA LYS A 178 22.66 8.83 -8.46
C LYS A 178 22.47 9.42 -7.08
N LEU A 179 21.50 8.93 -6.33
CA LEU A 179 21.08 9.57 -5.10
C LEU A 179 20.81 8.54 -4.01
N GLU A 180 21.46 8.73 -2.88
CA GLU A 180 21.14 8.06 -1.63
C GLU A 180 20.54 9.08 -0.65
N LEU A 181 19.49 8.65 0.03
CA LEU A 181 18.77 9.34 1.09
C LEU A 181 18.83 8.48 2.35
N ILE A 182 19.11 9.11 3.48
CA ILE A 182 19.17 8.44 4.79
C ILE A 182 18.04 8.98 5.65
N THR A 183 17.47 8.13 6.50
CA THR A 183 16.43 8.50 7.46
C THR A 183 16.88 9.68 8.34
N GLY A 184 15.94 10.54 8.74
CA GLY A 184 16.20 11.74 9.53
C GLY A 184 16.99 12.86 8.82
N SER A 185 17.40 12.68 7.56
CA SER A 185 18.10 13.73 6.81
C SER A 185 17.14 14.77 6.23
N LEU A 186 17.62 16.01 6.05
CA LEU A 186 16.84 17.07 5.37
C LEU A 186 16.86 16.94 3.83
N LYS A 187 17.56 15.94 3.30
CA LYS A 187 17.73 15.76 1.87
C LYS A 187 16.51 15.04 1.32
N GLN A 188 15.79 15.70 0.42
CA GLN A 188 14.63 15.11 -0.24
C GLN A 188 14.92 14.86 -1.73
N TYR A 189 14.18 13.91 -2.31
CA TYR A 189 14.11 13.76 -3.76
C TYR A 189 12.83 14.38 -4.28
N ARG A 190 12.93 15.13 -5.39
CA ARG A 190 11.79 15.58 -6.19
C ARG A 190 12.22 15.55 -7.65
N GLY A 191 11.58 14.73 -8.46
CA GLY A 191 11.96 14.59 -9.86
C GLY A 191 11.11 13.57 -10.60
N GLU A 192 11.66 13.08 -11.70
CA GLU A 192 11.06 12.03 -12.52
C GLU A 192 10.93 10.72 -11.74
N VAL A 193 9.97 9.91 -12.15
CA VAL A 193 9.78 8.57 -11.58
C VAL A 193 10.99 7.69 -11.93
N ALA A 194 11.59 7.04 -10.93
CA ALA A 194 12.76 6.18 -11.11
C ALA A 194 12.68 4.95 -10.19
N PRO A 195 13.43 3.87 -10.47
CA PRO A 195 13.56 2.74 -9.56
C PRO A 195 14.11 3.18 -8.20
N VAL A 196 13.56 2.59 -7.15
CA VAL A 196 13.91 2.88 -5.76
C VAL A 196 14.32 1.60 -5.06
N ALA A 197 15.55 1.55 -4.54
CA ALA A 197 16.00 0.48 -3.66
C ALA A 197 15.84 0.92 -2.19
N LEU A 198 15.08 0.14 -1.43
CA LEU A 198 14.92 0.28 0.00
C LEU A 198 15.95 -0.62 0.68
N GLU A 199 16.83 -0.04 1.49
CA GLU A 199 17.93 -0.77 2.12
C GLU A 199 17.68 -0.87 3.64
N GLY A 200 17.56 -2.11 4.12
CA GLY A 200 17.63 -2.45 5.54
C GLY A 200 19.02 -2.98 5.91
N LYS A 201 19.18 -3.42 7.16
CA LYS A 201 20.42 -4.03 7.66
C LYS A 201 20.64 -5.41 7.08
N ASN A 202 19.56 -6.18 6.94
CA ASN A 202 19.63 -7.59 6.54
C ASN A 202 19.01 -7.86 5.18
N SER A 203 18.27 -6.91 4.63
CA SER A 203 17.46 -7.12 3.43
C SER A 203 17.35 -5.88 2.56
N GLN A 204 16.93 -6.11 1.32
CA GLN A 204 16.65 -5.06 0.35
C GLN A 204 15.31 -5.35 -0.34
N LEU A 205 14.57 -4.29 -0.66
CA LEU A 205 13.37 -4.34 -1.49
C LEU A 205 13.49 -3.32 -2.61
N VAL A 206 13.34 -3.72 -3.87
CA VAL A 206 13.44 -2.81 -5.02
C VAL A 206 12.05 -2.54 -5.59
N LEU A 207 11.66 -1.27 -5.63
CA LEU A 207 10.42 -0.79 -6.23
C LEU A 207 10.72 -0.27 -7.64
N ILE A 208 10.16 -0.92 -8.66
CA ILE A 208 10.31 -0.53 -10.07
C ILE A 208 8.97 0.03 -10.56
N PRO A 209 8.75 1.36 -10.48
CA PRO A 209 7.51 1.98 -10.91
C PRO A 209 7.37 1.98 -12.44
N LYS A 210 6.13 1.86 -12.91
CA LYS A 210 5.68 1.96 -14.29
C LYS A 210 4.48 2.92 -14.33
N GLY A 211 4.65 4.05 -15.01
CA GLY A 211 3.68 5.15 -14.98
C GLY A 211 3.99 6.17 -13.88
N GLY A 212 3.06 7.11 -13.68
CA GLY A 212 3.29 8.32 -12.90
C GLY A 212 4.14 9.36 -13.65
N SER A 213 4.00 10.62 -13.26
CA SER A 213 4.68 11.75 -13.90
C SER A 213 5.90 12.22 -13.09
N GLN A 214 5.76 12.25 -11.77
CA GLN A 214 6.79 12.70 -10.84
C GLN A 214 6.76 11.83 -9.58
N MET A 215 7.89 11.79 -8.87
CA MET A 215 7.91 11.26 -7.52
C MET A 215 8.62 12.20 -6.55
N ARG A 216 8.24 12.10 -5.29
CA ARG A 216 8.89 12.77 -4.16
C ARG A 216 9.25 11.75 -3.10
N ILE A 217 10.42 11.90 -2.48
CA ILE A 217 10.84 11.08 -1.34
C ILE A 217 11.27 12.01 -0.23
N VAL A 218 10.61 11.87 0.91
CA VAL A 218 10.83 12.68 2.11
C VAL A 218 11.33 11.75 3.21
N PRO A 219 12.57 11.91 3.70
CA PRO A 219 13.00 11.25 4.92
C PRO A 219 12.20 11.77 6.11
N LEU A 220 11.78 10.85 6.96
CA LEU A 220 11.03 11.11 8.17
C LEU A 220 11.94 10.91 9.37
N ALA A 221 11.47 11.33 10.54
CA ALA A 221 12.20 11.18 11.79
C ALA A 221 12.15 9.75 12.37
N GLY A 222 11.51 8.77 11.71
CA GLY A 222 11.50 7.34 12.07
C GLY A 222 10.69 6.94 13.31
N ASP A 223 10.56 7.84 14.29
CA ASP A 223 10.40 7.39 15.68
C ASP A 223 8.99 7.59 16.26
N GLU A 224 8.22 8.58 15.80
CA GLU A 224 6.90 8.92 16.39
C GLU A 224 5.82 9.39 15.39
N SER A 225 6.05 9.29 14.08
CA SER A 225 5.11 9.82 13.07
C SER A 225 4.91 8.89 11.88
N CYS A 226 3.80 9.06 11.14
CA CYS A 226 3.50 8.36 9.88
C CYS A 226 3.66 6.83 9.93
N TRP A 227 3.04 6.17 10.92
CA TRP A 227 3.07 4.70 11.08
C TRP A 227 4.48 4.12 11.30
N GLN A 228 5.39 4.86 11.95
CA GLN A 228 6.79 4.46 12.20
C GLN A 228 7.61 4.27 10.91
N ALA A 229 7.18 4.95 9.84
CA ALA A 229 7.93 5.01 8.60
C ALA A 229 9.15 5.90 8.74
N ASP A 230 10.24 5.49 8.09
CA ASP A 230 11.49 6.22 7.96
C ASP A 230 11.45 7.14 6.72
N PHE A 231 10.60 6.83 5.75
CA PHE A 231 10.43 7.63 4.53
C PHE A 231 8.98 7.67 4.09
N LEU A 232 8.61 8.77 3.43
CA LEU A 232 7.38 8.89 2.65
C LEU A 232 7.75 9.01 1.17
N ILE A 233 7.28 8.08 0.35
CA ILE A 233 7.39 8.16 -1.11
C ILE A 233 6.02 8.54 -1.67
N LEU A 234 5.97 9.57 -2.50
CA LEU A 234 4.76 10.03 -3.19
C LEU A 234 4.98 9.88 -4.69
N TYR A 235 4.16 9.08 -5.37
CA TYR A 235 4.12 8.99 -6.82
C TYR A 235 2.93 9.79 -7.34
N LEU A 236 3.19 10.89 -8.04
CA LEU A 236 2.15 11.76 -8.58
C LEU A 236 1.55 11.12 -9.83
N LEU A 237 0.22 11.04 -9.87
CA LEU A 237 -0.52 10.54 -11.02
C LEU A 237 -0.66 11.64 -12.06
N ASP A 238 -0.72 11.22 -13.32
CA ASP A 238 -1.06 12.08 -14.43
C ASP A 238 -2.58 11.99 -14.70
N GLY A 239 -3.23 13.13 -14.95
CA GLY A 239 -4.64 13.17 -15.33
C GLY A 239 -4.94 12.32 -16.56
N ASP A 240 -4.02 12.31 -17.52
CA ASP A 240 -4.18 11.57 -18.78
C ASP A 240 -3.89 10.07 -18.63
N ARG A 241 -3.19 9.69 -17.54
CA ARG A 241 -2.83 8.30 -17.22
C ARG A 241 -3.09 8.06 -15.74
N PRO A 242 -4.35 7.81 -15.36
CA PRO A 242 -4.77 7.66 -13.97
C PRO A 242 -4.40 6.27 -13.41
N GLU A 243 -3.24 5.74 -13.79
CA GLU A 243 -2.73 4.46 -13.36
C GLU A 243 -1.24 4.50 -13.05
N ILE A 244 -0.86 3.63 -12.12
CA ILE A 244 0.53 3.35 -11.80
C ILE A 244 0.65 1.90 -11.37
N SER A 245 1.75 1.27 -11.75
CA SER A 245 2.10 -0.07 -11.27
C SER A 245 3.54 -0.13 -10.82
N TRP A 246 3.86 -1.15 -10.02
CA TRP A 246 5.18 -1.43 -9.52
C TRP A 246 5.47 -2.91 -9.68
N THR A 247 6.66 -3.22 -10.14
CA THR A 247 7.25 -4.55 -9.95
C THR A 247 8.20 -4.47 -8.76
N ILE A 248 8.04 -5.38 -7.80
CA ILE A 248 8.72 -5.35 -6.50
C ILE A 248 9.52 -6.65 -6.32
N ASN A 249 10.82 -6.50 -6.06
CA ASN A 249 11.81 -7.58 -5.96
C ASN A 249 12.51 -7.63 -4.60
#